data_AF-A0A0E3P966-F1
#
_entry.id   AF-A0A0E3P966-F1
#
_cell.length_a   1.000
_cell.length_b   1.000
_cell.length_c   1.000
_cell.angle_alpha   90.00
_cell.angle_beta   90.00
_cell.angle_gamma   90.00
#
_symmetry.space_group_name_H-M   'P 1'
#
loop_
_entity.id
_entity.type
_entity.pdbx_description
1 polymer ?
#
loop_
_entity_poly.entity_id
_entity_poly.type
_entity_poly.pdbx_seq_one_letter_code
_entity_poly.pdbx_strand_id
1 'polypeptide(L)'
;MGRERILYINFEDERILPLDVKDLNSILEAYYELYPKNVDRELYLFFDEMQNVPGWEVYVRRLYDRGDLKLFLTGSSSKMLSKELATSLRGRTLSFYLYPLDFLEYLDFRGV
;
A
#
# COMPACT_ATOMS: atom_id res chain seq x y z
N MET A 1 -14.58 13.79 -5.08
CA MET A 1 -13.22 13.58 -4.53
C MET A 1 -12.23 13.98 -5.60
N GLY A 2 -11.37 14.96 -5.35
CA GLY A 2 -10.37 15.34 -6.36
C GLY A 2 -9.20 14.35 -6.38
N ARG A 3 -8.54 14.25 -7.54
CA ARG A 3 -7.39 13.33 -7.76
C ARG A 3 -6.22 13.65 -6.82
N GLU A 4 -6.14 14.88 -6.34
CA GLU A 4 -5.14 15.34 -5.39
C GLU A 4 -5.20 14.66 -4.02
N ARG A 5 -6.28 13.94 -3.69
CA ARG A 5 -6.43 13.18 -2.42
C ARG A 5 -6.03 11.70 -2.54
N ILE A 6 -5.43 11.33 -3.66
CA ILE A 6 -4.94 9.97 -3.93
C ILE A 6 -3.44 10.05 -4.18
N LEU A 7 -2.67 9.30 -3.42
CA LEU A 7 -1.25 9.08 -3.66
C LEU A 7 -1.05 7.61 -4.03
N TYR A 8 -0.59 7.37 -5.25
CA TYR A 8 -0.26 6.05 -5.77
C TYR A 8 1.24 5.97 -6.05
N ILE A 9 1.88 4.89 -5.59
CA ILE A 9 3.30 4.64 -5.78
C ILE A 9 3.52 3.15 -5.99
N ASN A 10 4.32 2.83 -7.00
CA ASN A 10 4.78 1.48 -7.27
C ASN A 10 6.25 1.36 -6.84
N PHE A 11 6.53 0.43 -5.94
CA PHE A 11 7.86 0.23 -5.33
C PHE A 11 8.77 -0.71 -6.14
N GLU A 12 8.36 -1.11 -7.35
CA GLU A 12 9.23 -1.71 -8.38
C GLU A 12 9.79 -0.70 -9.37
N ASP A 13 9.31 0.55 -9.36
CA ASP A 13 9.75 1.58 -10.27
C ASP A 13 11.25 1.88 -10.10
N GLU A 14 12.04 1.61 -11.14
CA GLU A 14 13.50 1.74 -11.07
C GLU A 14 13.97 3.18 -10.83
N ARG A 15 13.12 4.18 -11.08
CA ARG A 15 13.46 5.61 -10.96
C ARG A 15 13.54 6.09 -9.52
N ILE A 16 12.89 5.39 -8.60
CA ILE A 16 12.90 5.73 -7.16
C ILE A 16 13.84 4.82 -6.38
N LEU A 17 14.30 3.72 -6.96
CA LEU A 17 15.19 2.76 -6.32
C LEU A 17 16.65 3.25 -6.28
N PRO A 18 17.41 2.88 -5.23
CA PRO A 18 17.00 2.11 -4.06
C PRO A 18 16.21 2.94 -3.05
N LEU A 19 15.23 2.33 -2.38
CA LEU A 19 14.50 2.93 -1.27
C LEU A 19 14.71 2.14 0.02
N ASP A 20 14.89 2.86 1.12
CA ASP A 20 14.75 2.32 2.47
C ASP A 20 13.61 2.99 3.25
N VAL A 21 13.36 2.52 4.47
CA VAL A 21 12.28 3.01 5.35
C VAL A 21 12.38 4.52 5.63
N LYS A 22 13.58 5.09 5.64
CA LYS A 22 13.81 6.51 5.90
C LYS A 22 13.36 7.35 4.71
N ASP A 23 13.56 6.85 3.50
CA ASP A 23 13.15 7.52 2.26
C ASP A 23 11.63 7.55 2.07
N LEU A 24 10.92 6.56 2.63
CA LEU A 24 9.46 6.49 2.56
C LEU A 24 8.76 7.72 3.14
N ASN A 25 9.37 8.40 4.12
CA ASN A 25 8.77 9.59 4.71
C ASN A 25 8.83 10.78 3.74
N SER A 26 9.92 10.91 2.98
CA SER A 26 10.15 11.98 2.01
C SER A 26 9.07 12.01 0.93
N ILE A 27 8.54 10.84 0.57
CA ILE A 27 7.40 10.70 -0.34
C ILE A 27 6.17 11.45 0.18
N LEU A 28 5.83 11.24 1.45
CA LEU A 28 4.64 11.84 2.05
C LEU A 28 4.83 13.34 2.30
N GLU A 29 6.06 13.74 2.65
CA GLU A 29 6.45 15.15 2.75
C GLU A 29 6.30 15.86 1.39
N ALA A 30 6.87 15.30 0.32
CA ALA A 30 6.74 15.83 -1.04
C ALA A 30 5.27 15.94 -1.48
N TYR A 31 4.43 14.97 -1.11
CA TYR A 31 2.98 15.06 -1.36
C TYR A 31 2.36 16.27 -0.65
N TYR A 32 2.64 16.50 0.63
CA TYR A 32 2.07 17.63 1.37
C TYR A 32 2.65 18.98 0.91
N GLU A 33 3.88 19.02 0.42
CA GLU A 33 4.45 20.22 -0.22
C GLU A 33 3.70 20.59 -1.51
N LEU A 34 3.35 19.61 -2.33
CA LEU A 34 2.57 19.82 -3.55
C LEU A 34 1.09 20.14 -3.27
N TYR A 35 0.53 19.55 -2.21
CA TYR A 35 -0.88 19.65 -1.87
C TYR A 35 -1.12 20.03 -0.39
N PRO A 36 -0.68 21.22 0.06
CA PRO A 36 -0.74 21.62 1.48
C PRO A 36 -2.16 21.72 2.02
N LYS A 37 -3.17 21.88 1.15
CA LYS A 37 -4.60 21.92 1.53
C LYS A 37 -5.15 20.57 2.02
N ASN A 38 -4.39 19.49 1.86
CA ASN A 38 -4.81 18.14 2.21
C ASN A 38 -4.27 17.65 3.56
N VAL A 39 -3.51 18.47 4.30
CA VAL A 39 -2.94 18.09 5.62
C VAL A 39 -4.00 17.60 6.60
N ASP A 40 -5.14 18.27 6.69
CA ASP A 40 -6.24 17.90 7.60
C ASP A 40 -7.35 17.10 6.91
N ARG A 41 -7.05 16.47 5.77
CA ARG A 41 -8.03 15.74 4.96
C ARG A 41 -7.66 14.28 4.87
N GLU A 42 -8.69 13.44 4.80
CA GLU A 42 -8.50 12.02 4.53
C GLU A 42 -7.77 11.79 3.20
N LEU A 43 -6.61 11.15 3.27
CA LEU A 43 -5.74 10.83 2.16
C LEU A 43 -5.75 9.32 1.91
N TYR A 44 -5.83 8.95 0.62
CA TYR A 44 -5.88 7.57 0.17
C TYR A 44 -4.51 7.21 -0.40
N LEU A 45 -3.85 6.25 0.23
CA LEU A 45 -2.52 5.78 -0.10
C LEU A 45 -2.63 4.40 -0.76
N PHE A 46 -2.15 4.30 -1.99
CA PHE A 46 -2.05 3.04 -2.73
C PHE A 46 -0.57 2.73 -2.95
N PHE A 47 -0.06 1.78 -2.19
CA PHE A 47 1.32 1.32 -2.27
C PHE A 47 1.36 -0.04 -2.94
N ASP A 48 1.92 -0.04 -4.15
CA ASP A 48 2.01 -1.21 -5.00
C ASP A 48 3.37 -1.89 -4.83
N GLU A 49 3.38 -3.22 -4.66
CA GLU A 49 4.58 -4.04 -4.43
C GLU A 49 5.42 -3.60 -3.20
N MET A 50 4.73 -3.25 -2.10
CA MET A 50 5.35 -2.68 -0.89
C MET A 50 6.45 -3.56 -0.27
N GLN A 51 6.36 -4.88 -0.43
CA GLN A 51 7.34 -5.84 0.10
C GLN A 51 8.75 -5.68 -0.47
N ASN A 52 8.91 -4.91 -1.56
CA ASN A 52 10.21 -4.64 -2.15
C ASN A 52 11.03 -3.64 -1.31
N VAL A 53 10.40 -2.89 -0.40
CA VAL A 53 11.10 -2.00 0.54
C VAL A 53 11.40 -2.75 1.84
N PRO A 54 12.68 -2.99 2.21
CA PRO A 54 13.00 -3.70 3.44
C PRO A 54 12.52 -2.95 4.69
N GLY A 55 11.86 -3.63 5.63
CA GLY A 55 11.41 -3.03 6.90
C GLY A 55 10.19 -2.11 6.80
N TRP A 56 9.49 -2.15 5.65
CA TRP A 56 8.30 -1.36 5.36
C TRP A 56 7.19 -1.49 6.40
N GLU A 57 7.13 -2.60 7.13
CA GLU A 57 6.08 -2.92 8.10
C GLU A 57 6.02 -1.88 9.23
N VAL A 58 7.18 -1.39 9.66
CA VAL A 58 7.30 -0.36 10.71
C VAL A 58 6.72 0.97 10.22
N TYR A 59 6.99 1.32 8.96
CA TYR A 59 6.49 2.54 8.35
C TYR A 59 4.97 2.50 8.17
N VAL A 60 4.44 1.41 7.62
CA VAL A 60 3.00 1.22 7.43
C VAL A 60 2.26 1.26 8.77
N ARG A 61 2.79 0.62 9.82
CA ARG A 61 2.19 0.70 11.16
C ARG A 61 2.11 2.14 11.65
N ARG A 62 3.20 2.89 11.53
CA ARG A 62 3.25 4.31 11.93
C ARG A 62 2.23 5.16 11.15
N LEU A 63 2.08 4.93 9.84
CA LEU A 63 1.08 5.63 9.04
C LEU A 63 -0.34 5.26 9.44
N TYR A 64 -0.59 3.98 9.68
CA TYR A 64 -1.88 3.47 10.12
C TYR A 64 -2.29 4.09 11.47
N ASP A 65 -1.35 4.19 12.42
CA ASP A 65 -1.60 4.74 13.76
C ASP A 65 -1.97 6.24 13.76
N ARG A 66 -1.70 6.99 12.67
CA ARG A 66 -2.15 8.39 12.54
C ARG A 66 -3.67 8.51 12.45
N GLY A 67 -4.36 7.51 11.91
CA GLY A 67 -5.82 7.44 11.85
C GLY A 67 -6.51 8.34 10.82
N ASP A 68 -5.78 9.21 10.11
CA ASP A 68 -6.28 10.13 9.08
C ASP A 68 -6.06 9.61 7.63
N LEU A 69 -5.49 8.41 7.48
CA LEU A 69 -5.11 7.83 6.20
C LEU A 69 -5.88 6.54 5.89
N LYS A 70 -6.22 6.33 4.61
CA LYS A 70 -6.70 5.05 4.08
C LYS A 70 -5.57 4.37 3.32
N LEU A 71 -5.00 3.32 3.90
CA LEU A 71 -3.89 2.58 3.29
C LEU A 71 -4.40 1.34 2.54
N PHE A 72 -3.94 1.20 1.30
CA PHE A 72 -4.10 0.05 0.44
C PHE A 72 -2.72 -0.42 0.03
N LEU A 73 -2.40 -1.68 0.31
CA LEU A 73 -1.10 -2.27 0.05
C LEU A 73 -1.29 -3.49 -0.83
N THR A 74 -0.47 -3.63 -1.86
CA THR A 74 -0.43 -4.83 -2.71
C THR A 74 0.96 -5.46 -2.63
N GLY A 75 1.02 -6.71 -3.07
CA GLY A 75 2.30 -7.34 -3.38
C GLY A 75 2.13 -8.79 -3.81
N SER A 76 2.93 -9.18 -4.78
CA SER A 76 2.87 -10.48 -5.44
C SER A 76 3.45 -11.65 -4.63
N SER A 77 4.14 -11.38 -3.51
CA SER A 77 4.87 -12.40 -2.72
C SER A 77 4.21 -12.76 -1.39
N SER A 78 4.39 -14.02 -0.95
CA SER A 78 4.06 -14.47 0.42
C SER A 78 4.75 -13.65 1.53
N LYS A 79 5.78 -12.87 1.18
CA LYS A 79 6.42 -11.88 2.07
C LYS A 79 5.47 -10.76 2.52
N MET A 80 4.42 -10.44 1.75
CA MET A 80 3.43 -9.43 2.13
C MET A 80 2.61 -9.79 3.37
N LEU A 81 2.40 -11.09 3.61
CA LEU A 81 1.68 -11.60 4.78
C LEU A 81 2.65 -12.22 5.77
N SER A 82 3.70 -11.48 6.13
CA SER A 82 4.53 -11.85 7.26
C SER A 82 3.63 -11.95 8.51
N LYS A 83 3.81 -13.01 9.31
CA LYS A 83 3.12 -13.22 10.61
C LYS A 83 3.15 -11.95 11.47
N GLU A 84 4.16 -11.11 11.30
CA GLU A 84 4.35 -9.84 11.98
C GLU A 84 3.29 -8.80 11.62
N LEU A 85 2.90 -8.63 10.36
CA LEU A 85 1.82 -7.70 9.96
C LEU A 85 0.46 -8.10 10.51
N ALA A 86 0.14 -9.40 10.44
CA ALA A 86 -1.11 -9.94 10.98
C ALA A 86 -1.20 -9.75 12.51
N THR A 87 -0.07 -9.88 13.22
CA THR A 87 -0.01 -9.68 14.69
C THR A 87 0.01 -8.19 15.06
N SER A 88 0.67 -7.37 14.24
CA SER A 88 0.85 -5.92 14.35
C SER A 88 -0.44 -5.12 14.23
N LEU A 89 -1.29 -5.48 13.26
CA LEU A 89 -2.41 -4.64 12.82
C LEU A 89 -3.77 -5.05 13.44
N ARG A 90 -3.73 -5.83 14.54
CA ARG A 90 -4.87 -6.36 15.35
C ARG A 90 -6.27 -5.97 14.83
N GLY A 91 -6.83 -6.84 13.98
CA GLY A 91 -8.27 -6.93 13.70
C GLY A 91 -8.94 -5.77 12.96
N ARG A 92 -8.20 -4.71 12.58
CA ARG A 92 -8.74 -3.54 11.89
C ARG A 92 -8.22 -3.38 10.45
N THR A 93 -7.64 -4.45 9.92
CA THR A 93 -7.16 -4.58 8.55
C THR A 93 -7.92 -5.70 7.87
N LEU A 94 -8.35 -5.45 6.63
CA LEU A 94 -8.88 -6.48 5.74
C LEU A 94 -7.72 -7.00 4.89
N SER A 95 -7.27 -8.21 5.19
CA SER A 95 -6.28 -8.91 4.37
C SER A 95 -6.99 -10.03 3.61
N PHE A 96 -6.81 -10.06 2.30
CA PHE A 96 -7.30 -11.13 1.45
C PHE A 96 -6.20 -11.54 0.46
N TYR A 97 -6.22 -12.80 0.06
CA TYR A 97 -5.39 -13.31 -1.01
C TYR A 97 -6.22 -13.32 -2.29
N LEU A 98 -5.69 -12.68 -3.35
CA LEU A 98 -6.27 -12.79 -4.68
C LEU A 98 -5.63 -13.99 -5.38
N TYR A 99 -6.40 -15.07 -5.49
CA TYR A 99 -5.96 -16.25 -6.23
C TYR A 99 -6.21 -16.06 -7.74
N PRO A 100 -5.47 -16.79 -8.60
CA PRO A 100 -5.90 -16.96 -9.99
C PRO A 100 -7.31 -17.53 -10.05
N LEU A 101 -7.97 -17.32 -11.19
CA LEU A 101 -9.26 -17.94 -11.46
C LEU A 101 -9.17 -19.45 -11.29
N ASP A 102 -10.15 -20.04 -10.62
CA ASP A 102 -10.33 -21.48 -10.66
C ASP A 102 -10.75 -21.93 -12.08
N PHE A 103 -10.76 -23.25 -12.32
CA PHE A 103 -11.04 -23.75 -13.66
C PHE A 103 -12.43 -23.35 -14.18
N LEU A 104 -13.43 -23.28 -13.30
CA LEU A 104 -14.80 -22.91 -13.67
C LEU A 104 -14.90 -21.41 -13.93
N GLU A 105 -14.31 -20.59 -13.07
CA GLU A 105 -14.18 -19.14 -13.27
C GLU A 105 -13.43 -18.83 -14.57
N TYR A 106 -12.41 -19.61 -14.90
CA TYR A 106 -11.71 -19.51 -16.17
C TYR A 106 -12.61 -19.87 -17.35
N LEU A 107 -13.39 -20.94 -17.28
CA LEU A 107 -14.33 -21.31 -18.36
C LEU A 107 -15.40 -20.25 -18.58
N ASP A 108 -16.00 -19.73 -17.50
CA ASP A 108 -16.98 -18.64 -17.55
C ASP A 108 -16.36 -17.37 -18.15
N PHE A 109 -15.15 -17.01 -17.72
CA PHE A 109 -14.38 -15.90 -18.30
C PHE A 109 -14.10 -16.09 -19.81
N ARG A 110 -13.96 -17.33 -20.26
CA ARG A 110 -13.77 -17.70 -21.68
C ARG A 110 -15.09 -17.83 -22.45
N GLY A 111 -16.24 -17.71 -21.79
CA GLY A 111 -17.57 -17.86 -22.37
C GLY A 111 -17.91 -19.28 -22.79
N VAL A 112 -17.36 -20.28 -22.09
CA VAL A 112 -17.62 -21.73 -22.32
C VAL A 112 -18.73 -22.23 -21.39
#